data_AF-A0A523J6V3-F1
#
_entry.id   AF-A0A523J6V3-F1
#
_cell.length_a   1.000
_cell.length_b   1.000
_cell.length_c   1.000
_cell.angle_alpha   90.00
_cell.angle_beta   90.00
_cell.angle_gamma   90.00
#
_symmetry.space_group_name_H-M   'P 1'
#
loop_
_entity.id
_entity.type
_entity.pdbx_description
1 polymer ?
#
loop_
_entity_poly.entity_id
_entity_poly.type
_entity_poly.pdbx_seq_one_letter_code
_entity_poly.pdbx_strand_id
1 'polypeptide(L)' 'MCLILSSIFLLQSCKIYRKKTATNDEAVEFDRGVKVITQDDKTYKFKRFIKEDGQLFGLTKKKL' A
#
# COMPACT_ATOMS: atom_id res chain seq x y z
N MET A 1 -18.33 -35.04 -9.28
CA MET A 1 -17.05 -34.36 -9.55
C MET A 1 -17.18 -32.87 -9.95
N CYS A 2 -18.38 -32.26 -9.95
CA CYS A 2 -18.52 -30.84 -10.32
C CYS A 2 -18.69 -29.88 -9.12
N LEU A 3 -19.21 -30.38 -8.00
CA LEU A 3 -19.49 -29.57 -6.81
C LEU A 3 -18.21 -28.97 -6.17
N ILE A 4 -17.11 -29.73 -6.17
CA ILE A 4 -15.83 -29.33 -5.58
C ILE A 4 -15.18 -28.18 -6.38
N LEU A 5 -15.39 -28.12 -7.69
CA LEU A 5 -14.81 -27.09 -8.54
C LEU A 5 -15.48 -25.73 -8.34
N SER A 6 -16.80 -25.71 -8.08
CA SER A 6 -17.54 -24.47 -7.80
C SER A 6 -17.14 -23.83 -6.46
N SER A 7 -16.77 -24.62 -5.45
CA SER A 7 -16.35 -24.10 -4.14
C SER A 7 -15.04 -23.29 -4.16
N ILE A 8 -14.16 -23.51 -5.15
CA ILE A 8 -12.88 -22.80 -5.27
C ILE A 8 -13.09 -21.33 -5.70
N PHE A 9 -14.14 -21.05 -6.48
CA PHE A 9 -14.48 -19.68 -6.89
C PHE A 9 -15.01 -18.81 -5.74
N LEU A 10 -15.64 -19.41 -4.72
CA LEU A 10 -16.12 -18.70 -3.53
C LEU A 10 -14.98 -18.22 -2.61
N LEU A 11 -13.82 -18.90 -2.67
CA LEU A 11 -12.61 -18.55 -1.90
C LEU A 11 -11.75 -17.51 -2.60
N GLN A 12 -12.03 -17.18 -3.87
CA GLN A 12 -11.46 -16.02 -4.53
C GLN A 12 -12.14 -14.75 -4.00
N SER A 13 -11.89 -14.43 -2.73
CA SER A 13 -12.06 -13.07 -2.22
C SER A 13 -11.12 -12.21 -3.04
N CYS A 14 -11.62 -11.69 -4.16
CA CYS A 14 -10.94 -10.77 -5.04
C CYS A 14 -10.61 -9.50 -4.25
N LYS A 15 -9.55 -9.55 -3.45
CA LYS A 15 -8.87 -8.37 -2.93
C LYS A 15 -8.25 -7.68 -4.12
N ILE A 16 -9.07 -6.92 -4.84
CA ILE A 16 -8.64 -6.08 -5.93
C ILE A 16 -7.67 -5.08 -5.28
N TYR A 17 -6.39 -5.21 -5.62
CA TYR A 17 -5.35 -4.35 -5.10
C TYR A 17 -5.52 -2.98 -5.74
N ARG A 18 -6.33 -2.11 -5.13
CA ARG A 18 -6.52 -0.74 -5.59
C ARG A 18 -5.32 0.09 -5.17
N LYS A 19 -4.41 0.33 -6.11
CA LYS A 19 -3.42 1.42 -6.04
C LYS A 19 -4.20 2.73 -6.15
N LYS A 20 -4.72 3.25 -5.03
CA LYS A 20 -5.35 4.56 -4.97
C LYS A 20 -4.26 5.59 -4.66
N THR A 21 -4.23 6.69 -5.42
CA THR A 21 -3.46 7.86 -5.01
C THR A 21 -4.10 8.42 -3.75
N ALA A 22 -3.34 8.47 -2.66
CA ALA A 22 -3.78 8.98 -1.37
C ALA A 22 -3.12 10.34 -1.11
N THR A 23 -3.81 11.22 -0.40
CA THR A 23 -3.20 12.47 0.10
C THR A 23 -2.20 12.16 1.22
N ASN A 24 -1.42 13.15 1.64
CA ASN A 24 -0.44 12.96 2.72
C ASN A 24 -1.10 12.46 4.01
N ASP A 25 -2.27 13.01 4.37
CA ASP A 25 -2.97 12.64 5.60
C ASP A 25 -3.61 11.24 5.47
N GLU A 26 -4.21 10.93 4.32
CA GLU A 26 -4.70 9.57 4.04
C GLU A 26 -3.56 8.54 4.06
N ALA A 27 -2.37 8.89 3.57
CA ALA A 27 -1.21 7.99 3.54
C ALA A 27 -0.58 7.76 4.94
N VAL A 28 -0.83 8.66 5.90
CA VAL A 28 -0.45 8.46 7.31
C VAL A 28 -1.47 7.57 8.03
N GLU A 29 -2.77 7.71 7.74
CA GLU A 29 -3.82 6.88 8.34
C GLU A 29 -3.84 5.44 7.81
N PHE A 30 -3.55 5.27 6.52
CA PHE A 30 -3.40 3.94 5.94
C PHE A 30 -2.04 3.37 6.36
N ASP A 31 -1.99 2.62 7.47
CA ASP A 31 -0.84 1.83 7.94
C ASP A 31 -0.48 0.69 6.95
N ARG A 32 -0.16 1.07 5.72
CA ARG A 32 0.16 0.22 4.58
C ARG A 32 1.36 0.82 3.86
N GLY A 33 2.04 -0.01 3.07
CA GLY A 33 3.18 0.43 2.28
C GLY A 33 2.80 1.55 1.29
N VAL A 34 3.50 2.67 1.36
CA VAL A 34 3.30 3.84 0.51
C VAL A 34 4.36 3.87 -0.58
N LYS A 35 3.94 4.11 -1.83
CA LYS A 35 4.84 4.34 -2.96
C LYS A 35 4.79 5.82 -3.33
N VAL A 36 5.95 6.48 -3.31
CA VAL A 36 6.13 7.84 -3.82
C VAL A 36 6.80 7.77 -5.17
N ILE A 37 6.24 8.49 -6.15
CA ILE A 37 6.83 8.65 -7.48
C ILE A 37 7.17 10.14 -7.59
N THR A 38 8.44 10.46 -7.79
CA THR A 38 8.88 11.86 -7.98
C THR A 38 8.73 12.28 -9.44
N GLN A 39 8.85 13.58 -9.70
CA GLN A 39 8.80 14.12 -11.07
C GLN A 39 9.91 13.56 -11.97
N ASP A 40 11.06 13.20 -11.39
CA ASP A 40 12.17 12.52 -12.08
C ASP A 40 11.92 11.00 -12.30
N ASP A 41 10.68 10.54 -12.17
CA ASP A 41 10.26 9.12 -12.26
C ASP A 41 10.95 8.18 -11.25
N LYS A 42 11.58 8.74 -10.20
CA LYS A 42 12.20 7.93 -9.14
C LYS A 42 11.11 7.43 -8.21
N THR A 43 11.08 6.12 -8.02
CA THR A 43 10.12 5.45 -7.14
C THR A 43 10.74 5.13 -5.79
N TYR A 44 10.19 5.69 -4.71
CA TYR A 44 10.54 5.36 -3.33
C TYR A 44 9.41 4.55 -2.69
N LYS A 45 9.78 3.48 -1.97
CA LYS A 45 8.84 2.64 -1.24
C LYS A 45 9.08 2.81 0.25
N PHE A 46 8.06 3.29 0.95
CA PHE A 46 8.05 3.45 2.39
C PHE A 46 7.10 2.42 3.00
N LYS A 47 7.42 1.96 4.21
CA LYS A 47 6.59 1.02 4.95
C LYS A 47 5.34 1.71 5.49
N ARG A 48 5.49 2.96 5.95
CA ARG A 48 4.42 3.83 6.46
C ARG A 48 4.90 5.29 6.49
N PHE A 49 3.96 6.21 6.54
CA PHE A 49 4.22 7.63 6.80
C PHE A 49 3.85 8.00 8.22
N ILE A 50 4.61 8.92 8.81
CA ILE A 50 4.36 9.52 10.11
C ILE A 50 4.42 11.02 9.95
N LYS A 51 3.54 11.74 10.65
CA LYS A 51 3.55 13.19 10.73
C LYS A 51 3.92 13.57 12.16
N GLU A 52 5.09 14.17 12.35
CA GLU A 52 5.57 14.70 13.64
C GLU A 52 5.99 16.16 13.43
N ASP A 53 5.61 17.05 14.35
CA ASP A 53 5.95 18.48 14.31
C ASP A 53 5.64 19.18 12.96
N GLY A 54 4.54 18.77 12.32
CA GLY A 54 4.11 19.31 11.02
C GLY A 54 4.94 18.82 9.82
N GLN A 55 5.93 17.96 10.03
CA GLN A 55 6.78 17.37 9.00
C GLN A 55 6.34 15.95 8.68
N LEU A 56 6.39 15.58 7.38
CA LEU A 56 6.03 14.25 6.90
C LEU A 56 7.28 13.39 6.76
N PHE A 57 7.35 12.30 7.52
CA PHE A 57 8.47 11.36 7.52
C PHE A 57 8.08 10.01 6.92
N GLY A 58 8.93 9.52 6.02
CA GLY A 58 8.82 8.19 5.43
C GLY A 58 9.64 7.15 6.16
N LEU A 59 9.00 6.20 6.85
CA LEU A 59 9.73 5.10 7.46
C LEU A 59 10.02 4.01 6.43
N THR A 60 11.30 3.78 6.19
CA THR A 60 11.77 2.68 5.34
C THR A 60 12.57 1.67 6.16
N LYS A 61 12.67 0.43 5.65
CA LYS A 61 13.60 -0.54 6.26
C LYS A 61 15.02 -0.09 5.91
N LYS A 62 15.89 0.00 6.92
CA LYS A 62 17.32 0.19 6.70
C LYS A 62 17.81 -0.95 5.80
N LYS A 63 18.30 -0.61 4.61
CA LYS A 63 19.12 -1.54 3.82
C LYS A 63 20.43 -1.66 4.60
N LEU A 64 20.59 -2.79 5.31
CA LEU A 64 21.89 -3.24 5.81
C LEU A 64 22.76 -3.64 4.62
#